data_AF-A0A329WX87-F1
#
_entry.id   AF-A0A329WX87-F1
#
_cell.length_a   1.000
_cell.length_b   1.000
_cell.length_c   1.000
_cell.angle_alpha   90.00
_cell.angle_beta   90.00
_cell.angle_gamma   90.00
#
_symmetry.space_group_name_H-M   'P 1'
#
loop_
_entity.id
_entity.type
_entity.pdbx_description
1 polymer ?
#
loop_
_entity_poly.entity_id
_entity_poly.type
_entity_poly.pdbx_seq_one_letter_code
_entity_poly.pdbx_strand_id
1 'polypeptide(L)'
;MKKHTVLLKDRLDKIHVLSTKSGIPLRRFLKENYIPQDSVLCYVNDKITDDQSYVVKESDKIVLEMVRAYQLPEYCRTLRLWEDDGVEVTQENTDSIYTKRILWFKENGICDLKQTQFNEDSFVKYIDDMFVQGILTKSLIKENDKIILALSGGRDSLALLYLLRRNVDKLPKHELIGVTVADTAASGADVKVAAEAIANLGVRDYIPYGFQDASRRQGSESLGA
;
A
#
# COMPACT_ATOMS: atom_id res chain seq x y z
N MET A 1 32.42 16.82 -7.86
CA MET A 1 31.16 16.04 -8.01
C MET A 1 30.00 16.93 -7.65
N LYS A 2 29.00 17.05 -8.53
CA LYS A 2 27.79 17.85 -8.28
C LYS A 2 26.94 17.15 -7.22
N LYS A 3 26.41 17.90 -6.25
CA LYS A 3 25.46 17.38 -5.27
C LYS A 3 24.06 17.41 -5.90
N HIS A 4 23.34 16.30 -5.82
CA HIS A 4 21.96 16.17 -6.29
C HIS A 4 20.99 16.29 -5.14
N THR A 5 19.88 16.97 -5.35
CA THR A 5 18.86 17.17 -4.33
C THR A 5 17.93 15.95 -4.29
N VAL A 6 17.70 15.42 -3.10
CA VAL A 6 16.69 14.40 -2.82
C VAL A 6 15.68 15.02 -1.86
N LEU A 7 14.39 14.89 -2.16
CA LEU A 7 13.32 15.37 -1.29
C LEU A 7 12.78 14.19 -0.48
N LEU A 8 12.81 14.29 0.85
CA LEU A 8 12.15 13.34 1.73
C LEU A 8 10.88 13.99 2.28
N LYS A 9 9.73 13.44 1.93
CA LYS A 9 8.42 13.83 2.46
C LYS A 9 8.08 12.93 3.64
N ASP A 10 7.94 13.50 4.83
CA ASP A 10 7.56 12.73 6.01
C ASP A 10 6.04 12.51 6.12
N ARG A 11 5.61 11.80 7.17
CA ARG A 11 4.19 11.45 7.41
C ARG A 11 3.31 12.64 7.79
N LEU A 12 3.90 13.79 8.08
CA LEU A 12 3.23 15.05 8.39
C LEU A 12 3.32 16.03 7.20
N ASP A 13 3.61 15.50 6.00
CA ASP A 13 3.80 16.24 4.76
C ASP A 13 4.95 17.27 4.80
N LYS A 14 5.86 17.19 5.78
CA LYS A 14 7.03 18.08 5.80
C LYS A 14 8.07 17.59 4.82
N ILE A 15 8.69 18.54 4.11
CA ILE A 15 9.70 18.27 3.11
C ILE A 15 11.08 18.53 3.71
N HIS A 16 11.93 17.49 3.69
CA HIS A 16 13.32 17.53 4.10
C HIS A 16 14.19 17.46 2.85
N VAL A 17 15.15 18.38 2.72
CA VAL A 17 16.03 18.47 1.55
C VAL A 17 17.36 17.82 1.88
N LEU A 18 17.66 16.71 1.21
CA LEU A 18 18.89 15.94 1.37
C LEU A 18 19.77 16.08 0.13
N SER A 19 21.04 15.73 0.26
CA SER A 19 22.00 15.78 -0.85
C SER A 19 22.67 14.44 -1.11
N THR A 20 22.74 14.03 -2.38
CA THR A 20 23.38 12.79 -2.81
C THR A 20 24.41 13.04 -3.93
N LYS A 21 25.18 12.01 -4.30
CA LYS A 21 26.12 12.01 -5.43
C LYS A 21 25.61 11.05 -6.51
N SER A 22 25.87 11.35 -7.78
CA SER A 22 25.59 10.40 -8.86
C SER A 22 26.49 9.16 -8.76
N GLY A 23 26.00 8.03 -9.27
CA GLY A 23 26.69 6.75 -9.29
C GLY A 23 26.61 5.95 -7.99
N ILE A 24 25.93 6.46 -6.95
CA ILE A 24 25.73 5.69 -5.71
C ILE A 24 24.41 4.90 -5.77
N PRO A 25 24.38 3.65 -5.28
CA PRO A 25 23.13 2.91 -5.13
C PRO A 25 22.17 3.63 -4.17
N LEU A 26 20.87 3.66 -4.50
CA LEU A 26 19.86 4.32 -3.67
C LEU A 26 19.77 3.68 -2.27
N ARG A 27 19.85 2.35 -2.18
CA ARG A 27 20.00 1.61 -0.91
C ARG A 27 21.10 2.15 0.01
N ARG A 28 22.24 2.54 -0.59
CA ARG A 28 23.39 3.08 0.15
C ARG A 28 23.10 4.49 0.63
N PHE A 29 22.51 5.33 -0.20
CA PHE A 29 22.06 6.67 0.18
C PHE A 29 21.09 6.63 1.37
N LEU A 30 20.08 5.75 1.32
CA LEU A 30 19.10 5.58 2.39
C LEU A 30 19.78 5.19 3.70
N LYS A 31 20.69 4.21 3.66
CA LYS A 31 21.47 3.77 4.82
C LYS A 31 22.32 4.89 5.41
N GLU A 32 23.06 5.64 4.59
CA GLU A 32 23.93 6.73 5.04
C GLU A 32 23.14 7.89 5.69
N ASN A 33 21.84 8.03 5.38
CA ASN A 33 20.96 9.03 5.98
C ASN A 33 20.05 8.46 7.07
N TYR A 34 20.29 7.24 7.54
CA TYR A 34 19.47 6.55 8.56
C TYR A 34 17.98 6.45 8.17
N ILE A 35 17.70 6.30 6.87
CA ILE A 35 16.35 6.11 6.34
C ILE A 35 16.16 4.61 6.09
N PRO A 36 15.22 3.94 6.80
CA PRO A 36 14.92 2.55 6.53
C PRO A 36 14.34 2.36 5.13
N GLN A 37 14.80 1.35 4.40
CA GLN A 37 14.34 1.09 3.04
C GLN A 37 12.83 0.78 2.99
N ASP A 38 12.29 0.04 3.96
CA ASP A 38 10.86 -0.30 4.01
C ASP A 38 9.97 0.82 4.56
N SER A 39 10.56 1.97 4.91
CA SER A 39 9.82 3.12 5.43
C SER A 39 9.47 4.14 4.37
N VAL A 40 10.00 4.03 3.15
CA VAL A 40 9.79 5.00 2.07
C VAL A 40 9.36 4.35 0.76
N LEU A 41 8.53 5.04 -0.01
CA LEU A 41 8.38 4.81 -1.44
C LEU A 41 9.35 5.72 -2.17
N CYS A 42 10.09 5.17 -3.13
CA CYS A 42 11.05 5.92 -3.92
C CYS A 42 10.46 6.25 -5.28
N TYR A 43 10.39 7.54 -5.60
CA TYR A 43 10.02 8.04 -6.91
C TYR A 43 11.24 8.66 -7.57
N VAL A 44 11.54 8.22 -8.78
CA VAL A 44 12.59 8.81 -9.61
C VAL A 44 11.95 9.29 -10.90
N ASN A 45 12.01 10.60 -11.14
CA ASN A 45 11.36 11.26 -12.26
C ASN A 45 9.86 10.90 -12.34
N ASP A 46 9.18 11.01 -11.19
CA ASP A 46 7.74 10.73 -10.98
C ASP A 46 7.33 9.25 -11.18
N LYS A 47 8.29 8.33 -11.33
CA LYS A 47 8.04 6.88 -11.44
C LYS A 47 8.48 6.14 -10.18
N ILE A 48 7.60 5.29 -9.66
CA ILE A 48 7.95 4.35 -8.57
C ILE A 48 9.12 3.49 -9.02
N THR A 49 10.15 3.41 -8.17
CA THR A 49 11.42 2.78 -8.47
C THR A 49 11.89 1.91 -7.30
N ASP A 50 12.44 0.74 -7.59
CA ASP A 50 12.99 -0.17 -6.60
C ASP A 50 14.26 0.39 -5.96
N ASP A 51 14.23 0.63 -4.65
CA ASP A 51 15.34 1.23 -3.92
C ASP A 51 16.55 0.28 -3.78
N GLN A 52 16.32 -1.02 -3.96
CA GLN A 52 17.34 -2.05 -3.84
C GLN A 52 18.33 -2.03 -5.01
N SER A 53 17.82 -1.91 -6.24
CA SER A 53 18.60 -2.05 -7.48
C SER A 53 18.98 -0.72 -8.13
N TYR A 54 18.30 0.38 -7.78
CA TYR A 54 18.50 1.65 -8.46
C TYR A 54 19.84 2.32 -8.13
N VAL A 55 20.46 2.89 -9.16
CA VAL A 55 21.68 3.71 -9.07
C VAL A 55 21.35 5.14 -9.49
N VAL A 56 21.68 6.11 -8.63
CA VAL A 56 21.36 7.53 -8.82
C VAL A 56 22.09 8.09 -10.04
N LYS A 57 21.36 8.74 -10.95
CA LYS A 57 21.89 9.42 -12.15
C LYS A 57 21.94 10.93 -11.95
N GLU A 58 22.74 11.61 -12.78
CA GLU A 58 23.00 13.05 -12.63
C GLU A 58 21.75 13.93 -12.84
N SER A 59 20.81 13.48 -13.68
CA SER A 59 19.59 14.21 -14.03
C SER A 59 18.36 13.84 -13.19
N ASP A 60 18.50 12.95 -12.22
CA ASP A 60 17.35 12.40 -11.50
C ASP A 60 16.71 13.42 -10.56
N LYS A 61 15.38 13.47 -10.60
CA LYS A 61 14.55 14.05 -9.54
C LYS A 61 14.10 12.93 -8.61
N ILE A 62 14.61 12.90 -7.39
CA ILE A 62 14.31 11.84 -6.42
C ILE A 62 13.41 12.38 -5.31
N VAL A 63 12.26 11.74 -5.14
CA VAL A 63 11.33 11.98 -4.03
C VAL A 63 11.18 10.68 -3.23
N LEU A 64 11.43 10.76 -1.92
CA LEU A 64 11.23 9.69 -0.97
C LEU A 64 9.98 10.03 -0.15
N GLU A 65 8.94 9.23 -0.27
CA GLU A 65 7.70 9.44 0.48
C GLU A 65 7.61 8.45 1.64
N MET A 66 7.60 8.95 2.87
CA MET A 66 7.59 8.09 4.04
C MET A 66 6.21 7.44 4.23
N VAL A 67 6.17 6.10 4.22
CA VAL A 67 4.96 5.29 4.37
C VAL A 67 4.91 4.51 5.68
N ARG A 68 6.05 4.33 6.36
CA ARG A 68 6.14 3.74 7.71
C ARG A 68 7.14 4.53 8.56
N ALA A 69 7.12 4.35 9.87
CA ALA A 69 8.05 5.01 10.79
C ALA A 69 9.04 4.06 11.47
N TYR A 70 8.99 2.75 11.15
CA TYR A 70 9.73 1.75 11.92
C TYR A 70 11.06 1.38 11.28
N GLN A 71 12.14 1.46 12.07
CA GLN A 71 13.48 1.00 11.71
C GLN A 71 13.75 -0.45 12.19
N LEU A 72 12.71 -1.30 12.28
CA LEU A 72 12.82 -2.62 12.93
C LEU A 72 14.01 -3.47 12.43
N PRO A 73 14.29 -3.57 11.12
CA PRO A 73 15.49 -4.27 10.64
C PRO A 73 16.81 -3.67 11.17
N GLU A 74 16.89 -2.34 11.25
CA GLU A 74 18.09 -1.63 11.72
C GLU A 74 18.27 -1.77 13.24
N TYR A 75 17.16 -1.82 14.00
CA TYR A 75 17.20 -2.15 15.43
C TYR A 75 17.66 -3.59 15.66
N CYS A 76 17.13 -4.57 14.92
CA CYS A 76 17.57 -5.96 14.99
C CYS A 76 19.06 -6.10 14.66
N ARG A 77 19.56 -5.36 13.66
CA ARG A 77 20.98 -5.28 13.31
C ARG A 77 21.82 -4.70 14.46
N THR A 78 21.37 -3.60 15.05
CA THR A 78 22.06 -2.95 16.18
C THR A 78 22.14 -3.85 17.41
N LEU A 79 21.09 -4.64 17.65
CA LEU A 79 21.02 -5.60 18.75
C LEU A 79 21.79 -6.91 18.48
N ARG A 80 22.46 -7.04 17.33
CA ARG A 80 23.14 -8.27 16.86
C ARG A 80 22.22 -9.50 16.84
N LEU A 81 20.94 -9.30 16.60
CA LEU A 81 19.95 -10.39 16.43
C LEU A 81 19.94 -10.93 14.99
N TRP A 82 21.07 -10.81 14.29
CA TRP A 82 21.19 -10.97 12.84
C TRP A 82 22.49 -11.69 12.50
N GLU A 83 22.43 -12.65 11.57
CA GLU A 83 23.60 -13.23 10.91
C GLU A 83 23.59 -12.83 9.42
N ASP A 84 24.67 -12.20 8.94
CA ASP A 84 24.81 -11.79 7.53
C ASP A 84 24.85 -12.99 6.56
N ASP A 85 25.04 -14.20 7.09
CA ASP A 85 25.22 -15.46 6.35
C ASP A 85 23.89 -16.07 5.83
N GLY A 86 22.74 -15.52 6.25
CA GLY A 86 21.41 -16.10 5.98
C GLY A 86 20.53 -15.34 4.98
N VAL A 87 21.05 -14.31 4.28
CA VAL A 87 20.22 -13.56 3.33
C VAL A 87 20.00 -14.42 2.07
N GLU A 88 18.85 -15.10 2.00
CA GLU A 88 18.35 -15.64 0.74
C GLU A 88 17.98 -14.45 -0.18
N VAL A 89 18.97 -14.00 -0.94
CA VAL A 89 18.83 -13.00 -1.99
C VAL A 89 18.38 -13.73 -3.26
N THR A 90 17.18 -13.44 -3.73
CA THR A 90 16.82 -13.75 -5.13
C THR A 90 17.78 -13.00 -6.06
N GLN A 91 18.22 -13.61 -7.18
CA GLN A 91 19.14 -12.96 -8.13
C GLN A 91 18.69 -11.52 -8.44
N GLU A 92 19.62 -10.56 -8.32
CA GLU A 92 19.33 -9.15 -8.61
C GLU A 92 18.71 -9.04 -10.01
N ASN A 93 17.48 -8.53 -10.07
CA ASN A 93 16.72 -8.30 -11.28
C ASN A 93 16.62 -6.79 -11.53
N THR A 94 17.20 -6.33 -12.63
CA THR A 94 17.21 -4.91 -13.03
C THR A 94 15.83 -4.37 -13.38
N ASP A 95 14.87 -5.23 -13.69
CA ASP A 95 13.50 -4.86 -14.05
C ASP A 95 12.56 -4.86 -12.84
N SER A 96 13.12 -5.06 -11.63
CA SER A 96 12.38 -4.98 -10.37
C SER A 96 11.80 -3.59 -10.16
N ILE A 97 10.52 -3.54 -9.78
CA ILE A 97 9.83 -2.33 -9.32
C ILE A 97 9.64 -2.33 -7.79
N TYR A 98 9.79 -3.49 -7.16
CA TYR A 98 9.54 -3.66 -5.74
C TYR A 98 10.34 -4.83 -5.17
N THR A 99 11.09 -4.58 -4.10
CA THR A 99 11.73 -5.62 -3.29
C THR A 99 10.94 -5.82 -1.99
N LYS A 100 10.31 -6.98 -1.84
CA LYS A 100 9.71 -7.40 -0.57
C LYS A 100 10.82 -7.85 0.38
N ARG A 101 10.78 -7.35 1.61
CA ARG A 101 11.69 -7.69 2.70
C ARG A 101 10.90 -8.27 3.86
N ILE A 102 11.31 -9.43 4.37
CA ILE A 102 10.66 -10.09 5.51
C ILE A 102 11.73 -10.46 6.53
N LEU A 103 11.56 -9.99 7.77
CA LEU A 103 12.30 -10.51 8.91
C LEU A 103 11.65 -11.82 9.36
N TRP A 104 12.41 -12.90 9.27
CA TRP A 104 12.02 -14.23 9.69
C TRP A 104 12.68 -14.57 11.03
N PHE A 105 11.90 -14.69 12.10
CA PHE A 105 12.42 -15.03 13.41
C PHE A 105 12.53 -16.55 13.57
N LYS A 106 13.73 -17.02 13.89
CA LYS A 106 14.00 -18.40 14.32
C LYS A 106 13.61 -18.57 15.79
N GLU A 107 13.42 -19.82 16.21
CA GLU A 107 13.04 -20.16 17.59
C GLU A 107 14.05 -19.68 18.64
N ASN A 108 15.33 -19.55 18.26
CA ASN A 108 16.40 -19.05 19.11
C ASN A 108 16.43 -17.51 19.23
N GLY A 109 15.45 -16.80 18.64
CA GLY A 109 15.37 -15.34 18.66
C GLY A 109 16.27 -14.63 17.65
N ILE A 110 17.09 -15.36 16.89
CA ILE A 110 17.86 -14.83 15.76
C ILE A 110 16.88 -14.61 14.60
N CYS A 111 17.06 -13.53 13.83
CA CYS A 111 16.27 -13.29 12.63
C CYS A 111 17.11 -13.33 11.35
N ASP A 112 16.51 -13.85 10.30
CA ASP A 112 17.03 -13.78 8.93
C ASP A 112 16.23 -12.73 8.14
N LEU A 113 16.88 -12.00 7.23
CA LEU A 113 16.16 -11.21 6.24
C LEU A 113 16.01 -11.99 4.94
N LYS A 114 14.77 -12.24 4.55
CA LYS A 114 14.42 -12.79 3.24
C LYS A 114 14.02 -11.68 2.28
N GLN A 115 14.55 -11.73 1.06
CA GLN A 115 14.27 -10.73 0.02
C GLN A 115 13.70 -11.38 -1.24
N THR A 116 12.63 -10.80 -1.77
CA THR A 116 12.02 -11.21 -3.04
C THR A 116 11.78 -10.00 -3.91
N GLN A 117 12.38 -9.98 -5.10
CA GLN A 117 12.18 -8.91 -6.07
C GLN A 117 11.02 -9.23 -7.02
N PHE A 118 10.26 -8.21 -7.37
CA PHE A 118 9.12 -8.30 -8.26
C PHE A 118 9.20 -7.24 -9.36
N ASN A 119 8.93 -7.65 -10.59
CA ASN A 119 8.56 -6.73 -11.66
C ASN A 119 7.05 -6.46 -11.58
N GLU A 120 6.51 -5.65 -12.49
CA GLU A 120 5.10 -5.25 -12.46
C GLU A 120 4.15 -6.46 -12.52
N ASP A 121 4.35 -7.36 -13.48
CA ASP A 121 3.50 -8.54 -13.67
C ASP A 121 3.60 -9.53 -12.51
N SER A 122 4.82 -9.83 -12.05
CA SER A 122 5.04 -10.77 -10.96
C SER A 122 4.56 -10.23 -9.63
N PHE A 123 4.62 -8.90 -9.42
CA PHE A 123 4.07 -8.25 -8.23
C PHE A 123 2.55 -8.36 -8.20
N VAL A 124 1.87 -8.02 -9.31
CA VAL A 124 0.41 -8.12 -9.39
C VAL A 124 -0.06 -9.55 -9.17
N LYS A 125 0.57 -10.52 -9.85
CA LYS A 125 0.29 -11.94 -9.69
C LYS A 125 0.51 -12.40 -8.25
N TYR A 126 1.61 -11.97 -7.62
CA TYR A 126 1.91 -12.31 -6.23
C TYR A 126 0.81 -11.83 -5.26
N ILE A 127 0.34 -10.60 -5.43
CA ILE A 127 -0.74 -10.06 -4.60
C ILE A 127 -2.04 -10.83 -4.82
N ASP A 128 -2.40 -11.15 -6.07
CA ASP A 128 -3.59 -11.94 -6.40
C ASP A 128 -3.54 -13.34 -5.79
N ASP A 129 -2.43 -14.06 -5.97
CA ASP A 129 -2.27 -15.42 -5.45
C ASP A 129 -2.33 -15.42 -3.91
N MET A 130 -1.65 -14.46 -3.26
CA MET A 130 -1.67 -14.32 -1.80
C MET A 130 -3.07 -14.00 -1.28
N PHE A 131 -3.80 -13.11 -1.96
CA PHE A 131 -5.18 -12.78 -1.62
C PHE A 131 -6.10 -14.00 -1.72
N VAL A 132 -6.10 -14.69 -2.86
CA VAL A 132 -6.93 -15.89 -3.09
C VAL A 132 -6.60 -16.99 -2.09
N GLN A 133 -5.31 -17.30 -1.90
CA GLN A 133 -4.88 -18.28 -0.90
C GLN A 133 -5.39 -17.90 0.50
N GLY A 134 -5.27 -16.62 0.88
CA GLY A 134 -5.76 -16.12 2.15
C GLY A 134 -7.26 -16.34 2.36
N ILE A 135 -8.08 -16.08 1.34
CA ILE A 135 -9.53 -16.33 1.38
C ILE A 135 -9.83 -17.82 1.53
N LEU A 136 -9.21 -18.66 0.70
CA LEU A 136 -9.50 -20.11 0.67
C LEU A 136 -9.03 -20.83 1.94
N THR A 137 -7.78 -20.61 2.37
CA THR A 137 -7.21 -21.26 3.55
C THR A 137 -7.98 -20.92 4.82
N LYS A 138 -8.51 -19.70 4.91
CA LYS A 138 -9.28 -19.24 6.07
C LYS A 138 -10.80 -19.40 5.89
N SER A 139 -11.26 -19.90 4.74
CA SER A 139 -12.68 -20.04 4.41
C SER A 139 -13.49 -18.76 4.66
N LEU A 140 -12.93 -17.61 4.26
CA LEU A 140 -13.53 -16.28 4.52
C LEU A 140 -14.76 -15.98 3.66
N ILE A 141 -14.86 -16.65 2.50
CA ILE A 141 -16.00 -16.57 1.59
C ILE A 141 -16.44 -18.00 1.32
N LYS A 142 -17.75 -18.22 1.33
CA LYS A 142 -18.41 -19.49 1.00
C LYS A 142 -19.29 -19.33 -0.23
N GLU A 143 -19.64 -20.47 -0.82
CA GLU A 143 -20.52 -20.50 -1.99
C GLU A 143 -21.88 -19.87 -1.66
N ASN A 144 -22.34 -18.96 -2.52
CA ASN A 144 -23.55 -18.16 -2.41
C ASN A 144 -23.57 -17.11 -1.29
N ASP A 145 -22.41 -16.75 -0.73
CA ASP A 145 -22.33 -15.65 0.22
C ASP A 145 -22.74 -14.32 -0.45
N LYS A 146 -23.35 -13.45 0.37
CA LYS A 146 -23.62 -12.06 0.00
C LYS A 146 -22.70 -11.15 0.80
N ILE A 147 -21.73 -10.55 0.11
CA ILE A 147 -20.69 -9.73 0.72
C ILE A 147 -21.08 -8.27 0.60
N ILE A 148 -21.23 -7.61 1.74
CA ILE A 148 -21.36 -6.16 1.82
C ILE A 148 -19.96 -5.58 2.04
N LEU A 149 -19.47 -4.83 1.07
CA LEU A 149 -18.17 -4.17 1.14
C LEU A 149 -18.34 -2.68 1.39
N ALA A 150 -17.94 -2.23 2.58
CA ALA A 150 -17.88 -0.80 2.89
C ALA A 150 -16.73 -0.14 2.13
N LEU A 151 -17.04 0.91 1.36
CA LEU A 151 -16.13 1.65 0.51
C LEU A 151 -16.05 3.10 0.98
N SER A 152 -14.85 3.52 1.35
CA SER A 152 -14.61 4.90 1.79
C SER A 152 -14.04 5.79 0.70
N GLY A 153 -13.63 5.22 -0.44
CA GLY A 153 -12.82 5.89 -1.46
C GLY A 153 -11.31 5.84 -1.16
N GLY A 154 -10.93 5.39 0.04
CA GLY A 154 -9.54 5.19 0.42
C GLY A 154 -8.90 3.98 -0.26
N ARG A 155 -7.57 4.04 -0.40
CA ARG A 155 -6.74 3.02 -1.05
C ARG A 155 -7.05 1.60 -0.61
N ASP A 156 -7.19 1.35 0.68
CA ASP A 156 -7.34 -0.01 1.20
C ASP A 156 -8.70 -0.62 0.85
N SER A 157 -9.78 0.16 0.96
CA SER A 157 -11.14 -0.28 0.60
C SER A 157 -11.28 -0.54 -0.90
N LEU A 158 -10.68 0.34 -1.72
CA LEU A 158 -10.64 0.17 -3.17
C LEU A 158 -9.78 -1.03 -3.56
N ALA A 159 -8.60 -1.20 -2.97
CA ALA A 159 -7.73 -2.35 -3.25
C ALA A 159 -8.46 -3.68 -2.98
N LEU A 160 -9.21 -3.77 -1.88
CA LEU A 160 -10.03 -4.95 -1.58
C LEU A 160 -11.12 -5.19 -2.64
N LEU A 161 -11.82 -4.12 -3.08
CA LEU A 161 -12.80 -4.20 -4.16
C LEU A 161 -12.17 -4.73 -5.46
N TYR A 162 -11.04 -4.17 -5.89
CA TYR A 162 -10.34 -4.60 -7.09
C TYR A 162 -9.88 -6.05 -6.98
N LEU A 163 -9.37 -6.48 -5.82
CA LEU A 163 -8.94 -7.87 -5.60
C LEU A 163 -10.10 -8.86 -5.66
N LEU A 164 -11.25 -8.55 -5.03
CA LEU A 164 -12.44 -9.37 -5.09
C LEU A 164 -12.96 -9.52 -6.52
N ARG A 165 -12.98 -8.43 -7.29
CA ARG A 165 -13.50 -8.41 -8.66
C ARG A 165 -12.55 -9.05 -9.67
N ARG A 166 -11.26 -8.74 -9.59
CA ARG A 166 -10.24 -9.30 -10.49
C ARG A 166 -10.08 -10.81 -10.32
N ASN A 167 -10.33 -11.34 -9.11
CA ASN A 167 -10.16 -12.76 -8.81
C ASN A 167 -11.48 -13.52 -8.68
N VAL A 168 -12.60 -12.98 -9.16
CA VAL A 168 -13.93 -13.60 -9.00
C VAL A 168 -13.97 -15.06 -9.45
N ASP A 169 -13.27 -15.42 -10.52
CA ASP A 169 -13.23 -16.78 -11.07
C ASP A 169 -12.42 -17.78 -10.22
N LYS A 170 -11.56 -17.26 -9.32
CA LYS A 170 -10.73 -18.07 -8.42
C LYS A 170 -11.32 -18.19 -7.01
N LEU A 171 -12.43 -17.49 -6.74
CA LEU A 171 -13.10 -17.46 -5.44
C LEU A 171 -14.39 -18.30 -5.50
N PRO A 172 -14.91 -18.78 -4.35
CA PRO A 172 -16.25 -19.35 -4.30
C PRO A 172 -17.27 -18.34 -4.85
N LYS A 173 -18.35 -18.80 -5.51
CA LYS A 173 -19.32 -17.89 -6.12
C LYS A 173 -19.98 -17.06 -5.02
N HIS A 174 -20.04 -15.76 -5.21
CA HIS A 174 -20.61 -14.82 -4.23
C HIS A 174 -21.25 -13.63 -4.94
N GLU A 175 -22.19 -12.99 -4.25
CA GLU A 175 -22.72 -11.66 -4.60
C GLU A 175 -21.88 -10.60 -3.89
N LEU A 176 -21.47 -9.56 -4.60
CA LEU A 176 -20.77 -8.41 -4.01
C LEU A 176 -21.64 -7.16 -4.12
N ILE A 177 -21.81 -6.47 -2.99
CA ILE A 177 -22.54 -5.22 -2.89
C ILE A 177 -21.59 -4.17 -2.30
N GLY A 178 -21.31 -3.13 -3.07
CA GLY A 178 -20.53 -1.98 -2.61
C GLY A 178 -21.43 -1.03 -1.83
N VAL A 179 -20.96 -0.56 -0.68
CA VAL A 179 -21.68 0.39 0.17
C VAL A 179 -20.80 1.57 0.50
N THR A 180 -21.21 2.77 0.13
CA THR A 180 -20.52 4.01 0.51
C THR A 180 -21.34 4.76 1.56
N VAL A 181 -20.78 4.93 2.76
CA VAL A 181 -21.44 5.72 3.83
C VAL A 181 -20.97 7.16 3.71
N ALA A 182 -21.84 8.01 3.17
CA ALA A 182 -21.60 9.46 3.10
C ALA A 182 -21.98 10.09 4.46
N ASP A 183 -21.04 10.11 5.40
CA ASP A 183 -21.11 10.97 6.59
C ASP A 183 -20.27 12.24 6.37
N THR A 184 -20.53 13.27 7.17
CA THR A 184 -19.84 14.56 7.27
C THR A 184 -18.30 14.48 7.38
N ALA A 185 -17.75 13.31 7.71
CA ALA A 185 -16.31 13.05 7.81
C ALA A 185 -15.64 12.57 6.51
N ALA A 186 -16.39 12.02 5.55
CA ALA A 186 -15.83 11.61 4.26
C ALA A 186 -15.83 12.79 3.28
N SER A 187 -14.72 13.05 2.59
CA SER A 187 -14.70 14.12 1.61
C SER A 187 -15.61 13.76 0.43
N GLY A 188 -16.32 14.73 -0.14
CA GLY A 188 -17.18 14.48 -1.31
C GLY A 188 -16.40 13.90 -2.51
N ALA A 189 -15.08 14.12 -2.57
CA ALA A 189 -14.21 13.53 -3.57
C ALA A 189 -14.03 12.01 -3.36
N ASP A 190 -13.83 11.55 -2.13
CA ASP A 190 -13.63 10.13 -1.84
C ASP A 190 -14.89 9.31 -2.12
N VAL A 191 -16.07 9.86 -1.77
CA VAL A 191 -17.37 9.26 -2.10
C VAL A 191 -17.54 9.09 -3.60
N LYS A 192 -17.13 10.09 -4.39
CA LYS A 192 -17.18 10.03 -5.85
C LYS A 192 -16.25 8.94 -6.40
N VAL A 193 -15.01 8.87 -5.90
CA VAL A 193 -14.06 7.82 -6.30
C VAL A 193 -14.59 6.42 -6.00
N ALA A 194 -15.20 6.22 -4.83
CA ALA A 194 -15.83 4.95 -4.46
C ALA A 194 -16.96 4.57 -5.43
N ALA A 195 -17.88 5.51 -5.71
CA ALA A 195 -19.01 5.29 -6.62
C ALA A 195 -18.53 4.96 -8.05
N GLU A 196 -17.54 5.69 -8.56
CA GLU A 196 -16.94 5.42 -9.88
C GLU A 196 -16.31 4.03 -9.94
N ALA A 197 -15.60 3.59 -8.89
CA ALA A 197 -15.00 2.27 -8.84
C ALA A 197 -16.06 1.14 -8.83
N ILE A 198 -17.15 1.31 -8.07
CA ILE A 198 -18.27 0.36 -8.03
C ILE A 198 -18.89 0.21 -9.43
N ALA A 199 -19.20 1.35 -10.07
CA ALA A 199 -19.80 1.38 -11.39
C ALA A 199 -18.90 0.73 -12.46
N ASN A 200 -17.61 1.09 -12.47
CA ASN A 200 -16.66 0.57 -13.45
C ASN A 200 -16.45 -0.95 -13.34
N LEU A 201 -16.59 -1.52 -12.15
CA LEU A 201 -16.40 -2.95 -11.90
C LEU A 201 -17.71 -3.76 -11.98
N GLY A 202 -18.81 -3.11 -12.35
CA GLY A 202 -20.14 -3.73 -12.47
C GLY A 202 -20.64 -4.31 -11.15
N VAL A 203 -20.30 -3.68 -10.03
CA VAL A 203 -20.72 -4.10 -8.69
C VAL A 203 -22.04 -3.42 -8.34
N ARG A 204 -22.91 -4.12 -7.62
CA ARG A 204 -24.16 -3.54 -7.15
C ARG A 204 -23.86 -2.43 -6.14
N ASP A 205 -24.31 -1.22 -6.43
CA ASP A 205 -24.16 -0.08 -5.53
C ASP A 205 -25.32 0.04 -4.55
N TYR A 206 -25.01 0.41 -3.31
CA TYR A 206 -25.98 0.78 -2.29
C TYR A 206 -25.44 1.94 -1.47
N ILE A 207 -26.00 3.13 -1.70
CA ILE A 207 -25.69 4.33 -0.92
C ILE A 207 -26.82 4.53 0.09
N PRO A 208 -26.63 4.24 1.39
CA PRO A 208 -27.62 4.55 2.40
C PRO A 208 -27.77 6.07 2.52
N TYR A 209 -28.86 6.61 1.96
CA TYR A 209 -29.30 7.98 2.22
C TYR A 209 -29.77 8.07 3.68
N GLY A 210 -28.94 8.64 4.57
CA GLY A 210 -29.32 8.66 5.97
C GLY A 210 -28.39 9.43 6.89
N PHE A 211 -28.15 10.72 6.64
CA PHE A 211 -27.84 11.72 7.68
C PHE A 211 -28.15 13.18 7.29
N GLN A 212 -28.62 13.47 6.06
CA GLN A 212 -29.09 14.82 5.70
C GLN A 212 -30.58 15.07 5.99
N ASP A 213 -31.39 14.02 6.23
CA ASP A 213 -32.84 14.17 6.47
C ASP A 213 -33.24 14.25 7.95
N ALA A 214 -32.31 14.02 8.89
CA ALA A 214 -32.61 14.12 10.32
C ALA A 214 -32.84 15.56 10.80
N SER A 215 -32.23 16.55 10.12
CA SER A 215 -32.41 17.98 10.39
C SER A 215 -33.59 18.61 9.64
N ARG A 216 -34.20 17.91 8.67
CA ARG A 216 -35.44 18.35 8.00
C ARG A 216 -36.72 17.87 8.67
N ARG A 217 -36.66 16.77 9.45
CA ARG A 217 -37.84 16.23 10.14
C ARG A 217 -38.17 16.87 11.49
N GLN A 218 -37.32 17.75 12.02
CA GLN A 218 -37.63 18.53 13.23
C GLN A 218 -38.24 19.92 12.94
N GLY A 219 -38.54 20.25 11.67
CA GLY A 219 -39.04 21.57 11.26
C GLY A 219 -40.48 21.63 10.75
N SER A 220 -41.25 20.53 10.80
CA SER A 220 -42.60 20.49 10.21
C SER A 220 -43.71 19.98 11.14
N GLU A 221 -43.47 19.93 12.46
CA GLU A 221 -44.54 19.73 13.46
C GLU A 221 -44.65 20.97 14.36
N SER A 222 -44.97 22.12 13.77
CA SER A 222 -45.51 23.28 14.49
C SER A 222 -46.17 24.26 13.51
N LEU A 223 -47.27 23.85 12.89
CA LEU A 223 -48.30 24.73 12.33
C LEU A 223 -49.47 23.85 11.83
N GLY A 224 -50.47 23.66 12.68
CA GLY A 224 -51.71 22.98 12.30
C GLY A 224 -52.56 22.53 13.48
N ALA A 225 -53.47 23.41 13.89
CA ALA A 225 -54.56 23.27 14.89
C ALA A 225 -54.17 23.39 16.37
#